data_AF-A0A1E7FYT0-F1
#
_entry.id   AF-A0A1E7FYT0-F1
#
_cell.length_a   1.000
_cell.length_b   1.000
_cell.length_c   1.000
_cell.angle_alpha   90.00
_cell.angle_beta   90.00
_cell.angle_gamma   90.00
#
_symmetry.space_group_name_H-M   'P 1'
#
loop_
_entity.id
_entity.type
_entity.pdbx_description
1 polymer ?
#
loop_
_entity_poly.entity_id
_entity_poly.type
_entity_poly.pdbx_seq_one_letter_code
_entity_poly.pdbx_strand_id
1 'polypeptide(L)'
;MSRMNENNDIDISDDDSQQPPLWVLYDFITADWGPSSYKYVAGAYTGYFRPNVLSQSKYWNAYRQVEKSTYLFWAGSDYHARFGKGYIEGAVRSGQHAADLIRERLLQYFVKKNL
;
A
#
# COMPACT_ATOMS: atom_id res chain seq x y z
N MET A 1 -26.20 57.55 -32.13
CA MET A 1 -25.13 56.78 -32.80
C MET A 1 -24.98 55.46 -32.07
N SER A 2 -25.65 54.42 -32.57
CA SER A 2 -25.64 53.07 -32.00
C SER A 2 -24.58 52.26 -32.73
N ARG A 3 -23.55 51.77 -32.03
CA ARG A 3 -22.58 50.84 -32.63
C ARG A 3 -23.20 49.45 -32.60
N MET A 4 -23.55 48.94 -33.78
CA MET A 4 -23.77 47.52 -34.01
C MET A 4 -22.49 46.79 -33.62
N ASN A 5 -22.58 45.94 -32.59
CA ASN A 5 -21.49 45.05 -32.22
C ASN A 5 -21.66 43.80 -33.07
N GLU A 6 -20.81 43.66 -34.08
CA GLU A 6 -20.78 42.52 -34.98
C GLU A 6 -20.41 41.25 -34.22
N ASN A 7 -21.18 40.21 -34.51
CA ASN A 7 -21.00 38.83 -34.11
C ASN A 7 -19.54 38.38 -34.26
N ASN A 8 -18.93 37.98 -33.15
CA ASN A 8 -17.84 37.02 -33.13
C ASN A 8 -18.28 35.85 -32.24
N ASP A 9 -19.35 35.19 -32.68
CA ASP A 9 -19.58 33.81 -32.27
C ASP A 9 -18.44 32.99 -32.91
N ILE A 10 -17.37 32.80 -32.14
CA ILE A 10 -16.35 31.81 -32.49
C ILE A 10 -17.07 30.47 -32.36
N ASP A 11 -17.50 29.95 -33.50
CA ASP A 11 -17.96 28.58 -33.66
C ASP A 11 -16.77 27.67 -33.37
N ILE A 12 -16.54 27.36 -32.10
CA ILE A 12 -15.67 26.27 -31.69
C ILE A 12 -16.48 25.02 -31.98
N SER A 13 -16.53 24.64 -33.25
CA SER A 13 -16.83 23.28 -33.61
C SER A 13 -15.66 22.45 -33.06
N ASP A 14 -15.86 21.89 -31.86
CA ASP A 14 -15.03 20.79 -31.35
C ASP A 14 -15.16 19.64 -32.37
N ASP A 15 -14.24 19.62 -33.32
CA ASP A 15 -14.07 18.55 -34.28
C ASP A 15 -13.51 17.33 -33.53
N ASP A 16 -14.41 16.62 -32.85
CA ASP A 16 -14.19 15.34 -32.15
C ASP A 16 -13.68 14.21 -33.08
N SER A 17 -13.46 14.49 -34.37
CA SER A 17 -13.01 13.50 -35.36
C SER A 17 -11.48 13.36 -35.46
N GLN A 18 -10.69 14.22 -34.82
CA GLN A 18 -9.25 14.05 -34.77
C GLN A 18 -8.85 13.09 -33.66
N GLN A 19 -8.86 11.79 -33.97
CA GLN A 19 -8.14 10.80 -33.17
C GLN A 19 -6.68 11.24 -33.05
N PRO A 20 -6.16 11.49 -31.83
CA PRO A 20 -4.76 11.84 -31.67
C PRO A 20 -3.89 10.72 -32.26
N PRO A 21 -2.77 11.08 -32.88
CA PRO A 21 -1.98 10.12 -33.62
C PRO A 21 -1.46 9.01 -32.68
N LEU A 22 -1.26 7.80 -33.21
CA LEU A 22 -1.04 6.53 -32.47
C LEU A 22 0.09 6.51 -31.41
N TRP A 23 0.89 7.57 -31.33
CA TRP A 23 2.00 7.75 -30.40
C TRP A 23 1.65 8.64 -29.21
N VAL A 24 0.44 9.21 -29.18
CA VAL A 24 -0.11 9.94 -28.04
C VAL A 24 -0.85 8.96 -27.16
N LEU A 25 -0.45 8.88 -25.89
CA LEU A 25 -1.15 8.07 -24.87
C LEU A 25 -2.55 8.66 -24.67
N TYR A 26 -3.60 7.90 -24.98
CA TYR A 26 -4.99 8.33 -24.79
C TYR A 26 -5.37 8.46 -23.31
N ASP A 27 -4.77 7.62 -22.45
CA ASP A 27 -4.98 7.64 -21.01
C ASP A 27 -3.64 7.57 -20.29
N PHE A 28 -3.38 8.53 -19.40
CA PHE A 28 -2.22 8.53 -18.52
C PHE A 28 -2.68 8.39 -17.07
N ILE A 29 -2.41 7.23 -16.47
CA ILE A 29 -2.75 6.95 -15.08
C ILE A 29 -1.48 7.11 -14.23
N THR A 30 -1.56 7.99 -13.24
CA THR A 30 -0.53 8.11 -12.20
C THR A 30 -1.08 7.60 -10.87
N ALA A 31 -0.18 7.08 -10.04
CA ALA A 31 -0.49 6.70 -8.68
C ALA A 31 0.51 7.39 -7.75
N ASP A 32 0.00 8.33 -6.95
CA ASP A 32 0.75 8.92 -5.85
C ASP A 32 0.42 8.18 -4.55
N TRP A 33 1.31 7.29 -4.12
CA TRP A 33 1.13 6.50 -2.91
C TRP A 33 1.30 7.28 -1.61
N GLY A 34 1.49 8.60 -1.68
CA GLY A 34 1.66 9.48 -0.55
C GLY A 34 0.41 9.59 0.36
N PRO A 35 0.60 10.09 1.59
CA PRO A 35 -0.47 10.19 2.59
C PRO A 35 -1.56 11.21 2.22
N SER A 36 -1.27 12.14 1.31
CA SER A 36 -2.27 13.10 0.78
C SER A 36 -3.29 12.45 -0.14
N SER A 37 -2.90 11.36 -0.79
CA SER A 37 -3.62 10.78 -1.92
C SER A 37 -4.37 9.50 -1.53
N TYR A 38 -3.97 8.84 -0.43
CA TYR A 38 -4.64 7.64 0.06
C TYR A 38 -4.82 7.62 1.58
N LYS A 39 -6.02 7.29 2.05
CA LYS A 39 -6.38 7.23 3.48
C LYS A 39 -5.75 6.04 4.23
N TYR A 40 -5.51 4.93 3.53
CA TYR A 40 -5.14 3.65 4.14
C TYR A 40 -3.68 3.24 3.91
N VAL A 41 -2.92 4.07 3.18
CA VAL A 41 -1.49 3.89 2.96
C VAL A 41 -0.80 5.25 3.15
N ALA A 42 0.46 5.23 3.57
CA ALA A 42 1.22 6.45 3.88
C ALA A 42 2.53 6.52 3.10
N GLY A 43 2.56 5.87 1.93
CA GLY A 43 3.74 5.70 1.09
C GLY A 43 3.81 4.31 0.48
N ALA A 44 4.83 4.13 -0.36
CA ALA A 44 5.24 2.85 -0.95
C ALA A 44 6.77 2.77 -0.98
N TYR A 45 7.40 1.59 -1.06
CA TYR A 45 6.81 0.23 -1.05
C TYR A 45 6.83 -0.44 0.34
N THR A 46 7.67 0.06 1.25
CA THR A 46 7.90 -0.46 2.62
C THR A 46 8.33 0.67 3.54
N GLY A 47 8.12 0.50 4.84
CA GLY A 47 8.65 1.41 5.84
C GLY A 47 10.18 1.38 5.87
N TYR A 48 10.81 2.56 5.83
CA TYR A 48 12.23 2.71 6.10
C TYR A 48 12.47 3.05 7.56
N PHE A 49 13.63 2.65 8.06
CA PHE A 49 14.07 3.03 9.40
C PHE A 49 15.06 4.18 9.31
N ARG A 50 14.82 5.22 10.11
CA ARG A 50 15.78 6.31 10.27
C ARG A 50 17.12 5.77 10.83
N PRO A 51 18.24 6.50 10.62
CA PRO A 51 19.50 6.13 11.22
C PRO A 51 19.37 5.86 12.73
N ASN A 52 20.12 4.87 13.22
CA ASN A 52 20.14 4.42 14.63
C ASN A 52 18.87 3.73 15.17
N VAL A 53 17.82 3.51 14.36
CA VAL A 53 16.67 2.71 14.82
C VAL A 53 17.03 1.23 14.88
N LEU A 54 17.73 0.73 13.85
CA LEU A 54 18.12 -0.69 13.78
C LEU A 54 19.24 -1.08 14.75
N SER A 55 20.02 -0.13 15.24
CA SER A 55 21.04 -0.39 16.27
C SER A 55 20.44 -0.57 17.67
N GLN A 56 19.17 -0.21 17.87
CA GLN A 56 18.46 -0.44 19.12
C GLN A 56 17.93 -1.88 19.16
N SER A 57 18.70 -2.78 19.77
CA SER A 57 18.39 -4.21 19.80
C SER A 57 16.99 -4.54 20.35
N LYS A 58 16.56 -3.83 21.41
CA LYS A 58 15.20 -3.97 21.97
C LYS A 58 14.12 -3.65 20.94
N TYR A 59 14.29 -2.55 20.21
CA TYR A 59 13.36 -2.15 19.16
C TYR A 59 13.36 -3.17 18.01
N TRP A 60 14.54 -3.58 17.54
CA TRP A 60 14.64 -4.52 16.43
C TRP A 60 14.06 -5.89 16.75
N ASN A 61 14.27 -6.39 17.97
CA ASN A 61 13.68 -7.64 18.43
C ASN A 61 12.16 -7.50 18.56
N ALA A 62 11.67 -6.41 19.16
CA ALA A 62 10.25 -6.13 19.25
C ALA A 62 9.61 -6.01 17.86
N TYR A 63 10.25 -5.35 16.89
CA TYR A 63 9.73 -5.19 15.53
C TYR A 63 9.56 -6.54 14.81
N ARG A 64 10.56 -7.42 14.88
CA ARG A 64 10.57 -8.72 14.20
C ARG A 64 9.67 -9.78 14.83
N GLN A 65 9.26 -9.61 16.08
CA GLN A 65 8.40 -10.58 16.75
C GLN A 65 6.98 -10.53 16.16
N VAL A 66 6.50 -11.60 15.55
CA VAL A 66 5.15 -11.59 14.93
C VAL A 66 4.05 -11.43 15.98
N GLU A 67 4.14 -12.17 17.08
CA GLU A 67 3.21 -12.04 18.19
C GLU A 67 3.52 -10.81 19.05
N LYS A 68 2.58 -9.87 19.14
CA LYS A 68 2.72 -8.65 19.96
C LYS A 68 2.03 -8.76 21.31
N SER A 69 0.96 -9.54 21.37
CA SER A 69 0.26 -9.90 22.60
C SER A 69 -0.46 -11.22 22.40
N THR A 70 -1.09 -11.74 23.45
CA THR A 70 -1.79 -13.03 23.43
C THR A 70 -2.75 -13.23 22.25
N TYR A 71 -3.40 -12.15 21.81
CA TYR A 71 -4.42 -12.15 20.75
C TYR A 71 -4.08 -11.25 19.56
N LEU A 72 -2.84 -10.71 19.51
CA LEU A 72 -2.43 -9.78 18.47
C LEU A 72 -1.17 -10.27 17.78
N PHE A 73 -1.30 -10.51 16.48
CA PHE A 73 -0.22 -10.95 15.59
C PHE A 73 -0.09 -9.96 14.44
N TRP A 74 1.14 -9.54 14.13
CA TRP A 74 1.41 -8.60 13.06
C TRP A 74 1.89 -9.34 11.80
N ALA A 75 1.30 -8.96 10.66
CA ALA A 75 1.63 -9.48 9.34
C ALA A 75 1.61 -8.33 8.32
N GLY A 76 2.18 -8.57 7.14
CA GLY A 76 2.43 -7.54 6.13
C GLY A 76 3.87 -7.58 5.63
N SER A 77 4.12 -6.98 4.46
CA SER A 77 5.42 -7.02 3.79
C SER A 77 6.57 -6.50 4.66
N ASP A 78 6.29 -5.55 5.55
CA ASP A 78 7.24 -4.98 6.50
C ASP A 78 7.73 -5.99 7.57
N TYR A 79 6.89 -6.95 7.95
CA TYR A 79 7.17 -7.90 9.02
C TYR A 79 7.88 -9.16 8.54
N HIS A 80 8.22 -9.24 7.25
CA HIS A 80 9.09 -10.29 6.73
C HIS A 80 10.57 -9.92 6.94
N ALA A 81 11.33 -10.79 7.61
CA ALA A 81 12.71 -10.51 8.01
C ALA A 81 13.78 -10.89 6.95
N ARG A 82 13.40 -11.49 5.81
CA ARG A 82 14.32 -11.97 4.76
C ARG A 82 14.06 -11.25 3.43
N PHE A 83 14.72 -11.73 2.36
CA PHE A 83 14.35 -11.39 0.99
C PHE A 83 12.83 -11.47 0.81
N GLY A 84 12.23 -10.38 0.33
CA GLY A 84 10.77 -10.24 0.24
C GLY A 84 10.19 -9.12 1.11
N LYS A 85 10.97 -8.49 2.02
CA LYS A 85 10.51 -7.27 2.72
C LYS A 85 10.16 -6.17 1.71
N GLY A 86 8.94 -5.62 1.82
CA GLY A 86 8.44 -4.61 0.89
C GLY A 86 7.92 -5.14 -0.45
N TYR A 87 7.91 -6.47 -0.63
CA TYR A 87 7.34 -7.13 -1.80
C TYR A 87 6.08 -7.92 -1.42
N ILE A 88 5.29 -8.27 -2.43
CA ILE A 88 4.10 -9.12 -2.29
C ILE A 88 4.48 -10.46 -1.62
N GLU A 89 5.64 -11.02 -1.96
CA GLU A 89 6.13 -12.25 -1.37
C GLU A 89 6.24 -12.16 0.17
N GLY A 90 6.81 -11.07 0.69
CA GLY A 90 6.91 -10.86 2.14
C GLY A 90 5.55 -10.74 2.81
N ALA A 91 4.57 -10.11 2.15
CA ALA A 91 3.20 -10.02 2.66
C ALA A 91 2.55 -11.41 2.78
N VAL A 92 2.69 -12.24 1.75
CA VAL A 92 2.16 -13.62 1.77
C VAL A 92 2.83 -14.46 2.85
N ARG A 93 4.18 -14.48 2.87
CA ARG A 93 4.94 -15.29 3.82
C ARG A 93 4.70 -14.88 5.28
N SER A 94 4.60 -13.58 5.56
CA SER A 94 4.30 -13.09 6.91
C SER A 94 2.87 -13.43 7.34
N GLY A 95 1.90 -13.32 6.43
CA GLY A 95 0.51 -13.73 6.70
C GLY A 95 0.38 -15.21 7.03
N GLN A 96 1.03 -16.09 6.24
CA GLN A 96 1.07 -17.53 6.50
C GLN A 96 1.71 -17.83 7.86
N HIS A 97 2.85 -17.21 8.16
CA HIS A 97 3.53 -17.41 9.43
C HIS A 97 2.68 -16.98 10.64
N ALA A 98 1.99 -15.84 10.56
CA ALA A 98 1.07 -15.41 11.62
C ALA A 98 -0.10 -16.38 11.80
N ALA A 99 -0.67 -16.89 10.70
CA ALA A 99 -1.75 -17.88 10.73
C ALA A 99 -1.32 -19.20 11.37
N ASP A 100 -0.11 -19.69 11.08
CA ASP A 100 0.43 -20.90 11.70
C ASP A 100 0.55 -20.75 13.22
N LEU A 101 1.04 -19.61 13.71
CA LEU A 101 1.14 -19.34 15.15
C LEU A 101 -0.23 -19.28 15.83
N ILE A 102 -1.23 -18.67 15.18
CA ILE A 102 -2.61 -18.65 15.69
C ILE A 102 -3.16 -20.09 15.75
N ARG A 103 -2.97 -20.88 14.69
CA ARG A 103 -3.41 -22.28 14.64
C ARG A 103 -2.80 -23.09 15.78
N GLU A 104 -1.48 -23.01 15.97
CA GLU A 104 -0.78 -23.72 17.04
C GLU A 104 -1.34 -23.38 18.42
N ARG A 105 -1.63 -22.09 18.66
CA ARG A 105 -2.22 -21.65 19.92
C ARG A 105 -3.61 -22.21 20.17
N LEU A 106 -4.45 -22.18 19.14
CA LEU A 106 -5.80 -22.73 19.22
C LEU A 106 -5.75 -24.23 19.52
N LEU A 107 -4.87 -24.97 18.85
CA LEU A 107 -4.67 -26.40 19.11
C LEU A 107 -4.24 -26.65 20.56
N GLN A 108 -3.27 -25.90 21.08
CA GLN A 108 -2.84 -26.01 22.48
C GLN A 108 -3.98 -25.73 23.47
N TYR A 109 -4.79 -24.72 23.19
CA TYR A 109 -5.95 -24.37 24.01
C TYR A 109 -6.99 -25.50 24.04
N PHE A 110 -7.30 -26.10 22.89
CA PHE A 110 -8.25 -27.22 22.82
C PHE A 110 -7.71 -28.47 23.50
N VAL A 111 -6.43 -28.79 23.36
CA VAL A 111 -5.79 -29.90 24.08
C VAL A 111 -5.90 -29.68 25.59
N LYS A 112 -5.59 -28.48 26.09
CA LYS A 112 -5.65 -28.15 27.51
C LYS A 112 -7.07 -28.19 28.10
N LYS A 113 -8.10 -27.97 27.28
CA LYS A 113 -9.50 -28.01 27.74
C LYS A 113 -10.13 -29.41 27.77
N ASN A 114 -9.56 -30.35 27.02
CA ASN A 114 -10.06 -31.73 26.93
C ASN A 114 -9.26 -32.72 27.80
N LEU A 115 -8.34 -32.19 28.62
CA LEU A 115 -7.59 -32.87 29.68
C LEU A 115 -8.04 -32.31 31.03
#